data_AF-J3QP41-F1
#
_entry.id   AF-J3QP41-F1
#
_cell.length_a   1.000
_cell.length_b   1.000
_cell.length_c   1.000
_cell.angle_alpha   90.00
_cell.angle_beta   90.00
_cell.angle_gamma   90.00
#
_symmetry.space_group_name_H-M   'P 1'
#
loop_
_entity.id
_entity.type
_entity.pdbx_description
1 polymer ?
#
loop_
_entity_poly.entity_id
_entity_poly.type
_entity_poly.pdbx_seq_one_letter_code
_entity_poly.pdbx_strand_id
1 'polypeptide(L)'
;MAARAPELARSLLAALLAPALVALLVSPASGRGGRDHGDWDVDRRLPPLPPREDGPRVARFVTHVSDWGSLATISTIKEVRGWPFADIISISDGPPGEGTGEPYMYLSPLQQAVSDLQLRWKQPGRERPHRSPEMKPDSVEGLWQN
;
A
#
# COMPACT_ATOMS: atom_id res chain seq x y z
N MET A 1 64.27 5.41 4.14
CA MET A 1 63.12 5.04 5.02
C MET A 1 61.96 5.96 4.68
N ALA A 2 60.72 5.47 4.77
CA ALA A 2 59.44 6.18 4.59
C ALA A 2 58.85 6.28 3.15
N ALA A 3 58.22 5.19 2.68
CA ALA A 3 57.09 5.24 1.75
C ALA A 3 56.33 3.88 1.75
N ARG A 4 55.81 3.45 2.90
CA ARG A 4 54.96 2.23 3.03
C ARG A 4 53.62 2.47 3.71
N ALA A 5 53.30 3.71 4.07
CA ALA A 5 52.05 4.06 4.73
C ALA A 5 50.82 4.18 3.79
N PRO A 6 50.91 4.75 2.56
CA PRO A 6 49.71 5.09 1.80
C PRO A 6 49.06 3.90 1.08
N GLU A 7 49.84 2.87 0.72
CA GLU A 7 49.30 1.67 0.07
C GLU A 7 48.58 0.74 1.03
N LEU A 8 49.08 0.60 2.26
CA LEU A 8 48.41 -0.14 3.31
C LEU A 8 47.07 0.51 3.66
N ALA A 9 47.02 1.84 3.77
CA ALA A 9 45.79 2.57 4.04
C ALA A 9 44.74 2.38 2.93
N ARG A 10 45.15 2.41 1.65
CA ARG A 10 44.27 2.16 0.51
C ARG A 10 43.78 0.72 0.43
N SER A 11 44.66 -0.25 0.70
CA SER A 11 44.32 -1.67 0.71
C SER A 11 43.35 -2.02 1.85
N LEU A 12 43.56 -1.43 3.03
CA LEU A 12 42.64 -1.57 4.16
C LEU A 12 41.28 -0.91 3.90
N LEU A 13 41.27 0.29 3.30
CA LEU A 13 40.03 0.97 2.93
C LEU A 13 39.24 0.16 1.88
N ALA A 14 39.92 -0.38 0.86
CA ALA A 14 39.28 -1.23 -0.15
C ALA A 14 38.75 -2.54 0.46
N ALA A 15 39.52 -3.17 1.35
CA ALA A 15 39.12 -4.38 2.06
C ALA A 15 37.93 -4.17 3.01
N LEU A 16 37.72 -2.95 3.52
CA LEU A 16 36.57 -2.59 4.33
C LEU A 16 35.36 -2.16 3.49
N LEU A 17 35.57 -1.46 2.38
CA LEU A 17 34.50 -0.96 1.52
C LEU A 17 33.85 -2.06 0.68
N ALA A 18 34.62 -3.04 0.20
CA ALA A 18 34.09 -4.14 -0.61
C ALA A 18 33.00 -4.97 0.13
N PRO A 19 33.21 -5.46 1.37
CA PRO A 19 32.18 -6.18 2.09
C PRO A 19 31.02 -5.26 2.52
N ALA A 20 31.27 -3.97 2.80
CA ALA A 20 30.20 -3.02 3.11
C ALA A 20 29.28 -2.76 1.90
N LEU A 21 29.87 -2.64 0.70
CA LEU A 21 29.11 -2.44 -0.54
C LEU A 21 28.35 -3.72 -0.93
N VAL A 22 28.96 -4.90 -0.77
CA VAL A 22 28.27 -6.19 -0.96
C VAL A 22 27.15 -6.36 0.07
N ALA A 23 27.36 -5.98 1.33
CA ALA A 23 26.31 -5.99 2.34
C ALA A 23 25.17 -5.02 1.99
N LEU A 24 25.44 -3.87 1.38
CA LEU A 24 24.42 -2.93 0.89
C LEU A 24 23.69 -3.43 -0.37
N LEU A 25 24.37 -4.15 -1.27
CA LEU A 25 23.81 -4.66 -2.53
C LEU A 25 23.04 -5.98 -2.36
N VAL A 26 23.44 -6.81 -1.39
CA VAL A 26 22.78 -8.09 -1.04
C VAL A 26 21.76 -7.88 0.09
N SER A 27 21.78 -6.74 0.77
CA SER A 27 20.67 -6.35 1.64
C SER A 27 19.42 -6.22 0.76
N PRO A 28 18.37 -7.03 0.97
CA PRO A 28 17.10 -6.76 0.34
C PRO A 28 16.72 -5.33 0.71
N ALA A 29 16.34 -4.52 -0.29
CA ALA A 29 15.80 -3.20 -0.06
C ALA A 29 14.68 -3.35 0.97
N SER A 30 15.00 -3.06 2.22
CA SER A 30 14.11 -3.26 3.34
C SER A 30 13.16 -2.08 3.32
N GLY A 31 12.11 -2.19 2.50
CA GLY A 31 10.84 -1.56 2.81
C GLY A 31 10.41 -2.02 4.20
N ARG A 32 9.55 -1.25 4.88
CA ARG A 32 9.08 -1.51 6.26
C ARG A 32 8.48 -2.93 6.45
N GLY A 33 9.33 -3.93 6.60
CA GLY A 33 9.27 -4.89 7.68
C GLY A 33 10.43 -4.54 8.60
N GLY A 34 10.17 -3.77 9.66
CA GLY A 34 11.20 -3.34 10.60
C GLY A 34 11.67 -4.50 11.46
N ARG A 35 12.97 -4.84 11.44
CA ARG A 35 13.61 -5.94 12.20
C ARG A 35 13.06 -6.06 13.63
N ASP A 36 12.77 -7.29 14.06
CA ASP A 36 12.01 -7.74 15.27
C ASP A 36 10.51 -8.08 15.08
N HIS A 37 10.03 -8.24 13.84
CA HIS A 37 8.81 -9.00 13.54
C HIS A 37 9.21 -10.46 13.30
N GLY A 38 9.22 -11.26 14.37
CA GLY A 38 9.28 -12.72 14.30
C GLY A 38 8.01 -13.36 13.72
N ASP A 39 7.34 -12.68 12.78
CA ASP A 39 6.04 -13.02 12.23
C ASP A 39 5.99 -12.51 10.78
N TRP A 40 6.65 -13.24 9.88
CA TRP A 40 6.05 -13.48 8.57
C TRP A 40 5.30 -14.80 8.67
N ASP A 41 4.64 -15.06 9.81
CA ASP A 41 4.29 -16.41 10.26
C ASP A 41 3.62 -17.12 9.10
N VAL A 42 4.34 -18.12 8.61
CA VAL A 42 3.77 -19.28 7.93
C VAL A 42 2.70 -19.96 8.81
N ASP A 43 2.57 -19.53 10.07
CA ASP A 43 1.56 -19.86 11.07
C ASP A 43 0.48 -18.78 11.33
N ARG A 44 0.35 -17.70 10.52
CA ARG A 44 -0.72 -16.69 10.69
C ARG A 44 -2.07 -17.38 10.52
N ARG A 45 -2.63 -17.89 11.62
CA ARG A 45 -3.97 -18.46 11.66
C ARG A 45 -4.92 -17.31 11.44
N LEU A 46 -5.30 -17.13 10.18
CA LEU A 46 -6.36 -16.21 9.80
C LEU A 46 -7.56 -16.51 10.69
N PRO A 47 -8.26 -15.46 11.20
CA PRO A 47 -9.51 -15.69 11.88
C PRO A 47 -10.45 -16.46 10.95
N PRO A 48 -11.41 -17.24 11.50
CA PRO A 48 -12.39 -17.91 10.66
C PRO A 48 -13.12 -16.87 9.79
N LEU A 49 -13.30 -17.20 8.51
CA LEU A 49 -14.06 -16.35 7.60
C LEU A 49 -15.46 -16.10 8.21
N PRO A 50 -15.93 -14.84 8.30
CA PRO A 50 -17.28 -14.55 8.74
C PRO A 50 -18.34 -15.22 7.82
N PRO A 51 -19.60 -15.33 8.28
CA PRO A 51 -20.69 -15.82 7.43
C PRO A 51 -20.72 -15.05 6.10
N ARG A 52 -20.76 -15.77 4.98
CA ARG A 52 -20.59 -15.19 3.63
C ARG A 52 -21.72 -14.24 3.26
N GLU A 53 -22.90 -14.49 3.83
CA GLU A 53 -24.09 -13.65 3.71
C GLU A 53 -23.93 -12.30 4.42
N ASP A 54 -22.97 -12.17 5.34
CA ASP A 54 -22.66 -10.89 5.98
C ASP A 54 -21.56 -10.13 5.21
N GLY A 55 -21.98 -9.49 4.12
CA GLY A 55 -21.11 -8.68 3.27
C GLY A 55 -20.25 -7.67 4.05
N PRO A 56 -20.80 -6.86 4.98
CA PRO A 56 -20.00 -5.92 5.77
C PRO A 56 -18.92 -6.59 6.63
N ARG A 57 -19.23 -7.70 7.33
CA ARG A 57 -18.23 -8.42 8.12
C ARG A 57 -17.16 -9.05 7.25
N VAL A 58 -17.54 -9.61 6.10
CA VAL A 58 -16.58 -10.16 5.12
C VAL A 58 -15.67 -9.05 4.58
N ALA A 59 -16.22 -7.88 4.25
CA ALA A 59 -15.41 -6.76 3.77
C ALA A 59 -14.38 -6.30 4.80
N ARG A 60 -14.78 -6.15 6.07
CA ARG A 60 -13.84 -5.80 7.16
C ARG A 60 -12.79 -6.88 7.40
N PHE A 61 -13.19 -8.15 7.34
CA PHE A 61 -12.25 -9.27 7.42
C PHE A 61 -11.20 -9.20 6.31
N VAL A 62 -11.61 -9.02 5.05
CA VAL A 62 -10.69 -8.93 3.91
C VAL A 62 -9.75 -7.74 4.05
N THR A 63 -10.27 -6.56 4.44
CA THR A 63 -9.45 -5.37 4.68
C THR A 63 -8.39 -5.63 5.74
N HIS A 64 -8.74 -6.27 6.87
CA HIS A 64 -7.82 -6.48 7.98
C HIS A 64 -6.73 -7.53 7.70
N VAL A 65 -7.06 -8.57 6.93
CA VAL A 65 -6.09 -9.63 6.60
C VAL A 65 -5.23 -9.32 5.37
N SER A 66 -5.48 -8.20 4.68
CA SER A 66 -4.74 -7.80 3.49
C SER A 66 -3.64 -6.80 3.85
N ASP A 67 -2.38 -7.18 3.64
CA ASP A 67 -1.23 -6.28 3.85
C ASP A 67 -0.91 -5.41 2.61
N TRP A 68 -1.55 -5.71 1.47
CA TRP A 68 -1.41 -5.00 0.20
C TRP A 68 -2.69 -5.07 -0.63
N GLY A 69 -2.82 -4.17 -1.61
CA GLY A 69 -3.93 -4.17 -2.56
C GLY A 69 -3.62 -3.42 -3.84
N SER A 70 -4.57 -3.45 -4.79
CA SER A 70 -4.49 -2.66 -6.02
C SER A 70 -5.27 -1.36 -5.87
N LEU A 71 -4.58 -0.22 -6.00
CA LEU A 71 -5.19 1.10 -5.99
C LEU A 71 -5.39 1.60 -7.42
N ALA A 72 -6.64 1.74 -7.84
CA ALA A 72 -6.99 2.34 -9.12
C ALA A 72 -7.17 3.85 -9.00
N THR A 73 -6.54 4.60 -9.90
CA THR A 73 -6.63 6.06 -10.03
C THR A 73 -6.90 6.46 -11.47
N ILE A 74 -7.19 7.74 -11.71
CA ILE A 74 -7.37 8.28 -13.06
C ILE A 74 -6.07 8.97 -13.47
N SER A 75 -5.43 8.45 -14.52
CA SER A 75 -4.09 8.87 -14.90
C SER A 75 -4.04 10.33 -15.34
N THR A 76 -2.97 11.00 -14.93
CA THR A 76 -2.63 12.37 -15.28
C THR A 76 -1.40 12.46 -16.18
N ILE A 77 -0.78 11.32 -16.51
CA ILE A 77 0.26 11.20 -17.53
C ILE A 77 -0.34 11.64 -18.87
N LYS A 78 0.41 12.43 -19.65
CA LYS A 78 -0.08 13.09 -20.86
C LYS A 78 -0.60 12.10 -21.89
N GLU A 79 0.08 10.97 -22.05
CA GLU A 79 -0.14 9.96 -23.07
C GLU A 79 -1.41 9.14 -22.82
N VAL A 80 -1.79 8.96 -21.55
CA VAL A 80 -2.92 8.11 -21.12
C VAL A 80 -3.87 8.87 -20.19
N ARG A 81 -3.93 10.19 -20.33
CA ARG A 81 -4.73 11.06 -19.46
C ARG A 81 -6.19 10.62 -19.45
N GLY A 82 -6.75 10.44 -18.26
CA GLY A 82 -8.15 10.04 -18.07
C GLY A 82 -8.38 8.53 -18.05
N TRP A 83 -7.37 7.72 -18.38
CA TRP A 83 -7.50 6.26 -18.32
C TRP A 83 -7.33 5.74 -16.89
N PRO A 84 -7.93 4.60 -16.55
CA PRO A 84 -7.66 3.95 -15.26
C PRO A 84 -6.21 3.49 -15.21
N PHE A 85 -5.54 3.78 -14.10
CA PHE A 85 -4.19 3.32 -13.79
C PHE A 85 -4.20 2.61 -12.43
N ALA A 86 -3.63 1.42 -12.36
CA ALA A 86 -3.59 0.59 -11.16
C ALA A 86 -2.15 0.47 -10.63
N ASP A 87 -1.99 0.68 -9.33
CA ASP A 87 -0.72 0.51 -8.62
C ASP A 87 -0.88 -0.52 -7.49
N ILE A 88 0.21 -1.19 -7.09
CA ILE A 88 0.23 -2.11 -5.96
C ILE A 88 0.77 -1.37 -4.74
N ILE A 89 -0.05 -1.27 -3.70
CA ILE A 89 0.21 -0.44 -2.52
C ILE A 89 0.09 -1.29 -1.26
N SER A 90 1.04 -1.12 -0.33
CA SER A 90 0.91 -1.66 1.04
C SER A 90 -0.19 -0.92 1.80
N ILE A 91 -1.05 -1.67 2.46
CA ILE A 91 -2.18 -1.15 3.23
C ILE A 91 -2.17 -1.73 4.65
N SER A 92 -2.73 -1.01 5.61
CA SER A 92 -3.02 -1.51 6.95
C SER A 92 -4.24 -0.78 7.51
N ASP A 93 -5.10 -1.47 8.24
CA ASP A 93 -6.25 -0.89 8.92
C ASP A 93 -6.13 -0.88 10.45
N GLY A 94 -4.98 -1.30 10.98
CA GLY A 94 -4.70 -1.42 12.41
C GLY A 94 -3.73 -2.57 12.74
N PRO A 95 -3.23 -2.65 13.98
CA PRO A 95 -2.46 -3.80 14.45
C PRO A 95 -3.37 -5.04 14.63
N PRO A 96 -2.80 -6.25 14.78
CA PRO A 96 -3.57 -7.47 14.98
C PRO A 96 -4.58 -7.36 16.13
N GLY A 97 -5.85 -7.65 15.87
CA GLY A 97 -6.93 -7.58 16.86
C GLY A 97 -7.57 -6.20 17.04
N GLU A 98 -7.01 -5.14 16.42
CA GLU A 98 -7.52 -3.77 16.49
C GLU A 98 -7.77 -3.18 15.08
N GLY A 99 -8.14 -4.02 14.12
CA GLY A 99 -8.50 -3.60 12.77
C GLY A 99 -9.74 -2.70 12.74
N THR A 100 -9.57 -1.47 12.26
CA THR A 100 -10.66 -0.48 12.12
C THR A 100 -11.45 -0.66 10.83
N GLY A 101 -10.87 -1.36 9.85
CA GLY A 101 -11.33 -1.45 8.48
C GLY A 101 -11.13 -0.17 7.65
N GLU A 102 -10.45 0.86 8.15
CA GLU A 102 -10.03 2.03 7.38
C GLU A 102 -8.63 1.80 6.80
N PRO A 103 -8.46 1.70 5.47
CA PRO A 103 -7.16 1.40 4.87
C PRO A 103 -6.25 2.65 4.89
N TYR A 104 -5.18 2.58 5.68
CA TYR A 104 -4.09 3.56 5.64
C TYR A 104 -3.00 3.13 4.67
N MET A 105 -2.41 4.13 4.01
CA MET A 105 -1.35 3.97 3.02
C MET A 105 -0.22 4.95 3.33
N TYR A 106 1.03 4.52 3.16
CA TYR A 106 2.20 5.39 3.27
C TYR A 106 2.79 5.62 1.88
N LEU A 107 2.56 6.82 1.33
CA LEU A 107 2.82 7.11 -0.07
C LEU A 107 3.89 8.20 -0.24
N SER A 108 4.73 8.04 -1.26
CA SER A 108 5.68 9.05 -1.72
C SER A 108 5.03 9.99 -2.75
N PRO A 109 5.28 11.31 -2.69
CA PRO A 109 4.89 12.24 -3.75
C PRO A 109 5.43 11.88 -5.14
N LEU A 110 6.46 11.03 -5.22
CA LEU A 110 7.04 10.55 -6.47
C LEU A 110 6.21 9.41 -7.12
N GLN A 111 5.27 8.80 -6.40
CA GLN A 111 4.41 7.77 -6.96
C GLN A 111 3.38 8.36 -7.92
N GLN A 112 3.18 7.68 -9.05
CA GLN A 112 2.22 8.09 -10.07
C GLN A 112 0.80 8.23 -9.51
N ALA A 113 0.36 7.28 -8.68
CA ALA A 113 -0.95 7.31 -8.03
C ALA A 113 -1.15 8.57 -7.15
N VAL A 114 -0.10 9.09 -6.51
CA VAL A 114 -0.18 10.33 -5.71
C VAL A 114 -0.34 11.56 -6.60
N SER A 115 0.37 11.61 -7.73
CA SER A 115 0.20 12.69 -8.72
C SER A 115 -1.24 12.72 -9.25
N ASP A 116 -1.80 11.53 -9.51
CA ASP A 116 -3.19 11.36 -9.96
C ASP A 116 -4.20 11.83 -8.90
N LEU A 117 -3.99 11.49 -7.63
CA LEU A 117 -4.82 11.92 -6.51
C LEU A 117 -4.75 13.43 -6.26
N GLN A 118 -3.55 14.02 -6.29
CA GLN A 118 -3.36 15.44 -6.01
C GLN A 118 -4.02 16.34 -7.05
N LEU A 119 -3.92 15.98 -8.33
CA LEU A 119 -4.56 16.75 -9.40
C LEU A 119 -6.08 16.66 -9.33
N ARG A 120 -6.64 15.51 -8.96
CA ARG A 120 -8.09 15.39 -8.72
C ARG A 120 -8.54 16.27 -7.56
N TRP A 121 -7.80 16.28 -6.46
CA TRP A 121 -8.17 17.03 -5.25
C TRP A 121 -8.04 18.55 -5.41
N LYS A 122 -7.14 19.00 -6.30
CA LYS A 122 -6.93 20.43 -6.60
C LYS A 122 -7.95 21.02 -7.59
N GLN A 123 -8.94 20.26 -8.08
CA GLN A 123 -10.00 20.77 -8.95
C GLN A 123 -11.24 21.19 -8.13
N PRO A 124 -11.41 22.48 -7.80
CA PRO A 124 -12.65 22.96 -7.17
C PRO A 124 -13.81 22.84 -8.16
N GLY A 125 -14.93 22.23 -7.74
CA GLY A 125 -16.17 22.17 -8.52
C GLY A 125 -16.63 20.79 -8.98
N ARG A 126 -15.94 19.69 -8.62
CA ARG A 126 -16.53 18.34 -8.72
C ARG A 126 -17.17 17.97 -7.39
N GLU A 127 -18.49 18.00 -7.34
CA GLU A 127 -19.29 17.59 -6.19
C GLU A 127 -18.86 16.21 -5.67
N ARG A 128 -18.96 16.02 -4.34
CA ARG A 128 -18.92 14.68 -3.76
C ARG A 128 -19.98 13.85 -4.49
N PRO A 129 -19.67 12.62 -4.98
CA PRO A 129 -20.71 11.79 -5.57
C PRO A 129 -21.81 11.66 -4.53
N HIS A 130 -23.01 12.07 -4.94
CA HIS A 130 -24.20 12.18 -4.12
C HIS A 130 -24.26 11.07 -3.07
N ARG A 131 -24.43 11.45 -1.80
CA ARG A 131 -25.17 10.60 -0.87
C ARG A 131 -26.47 10.27 -1.62
N SER A 132 -26.68 9.02 -1.99
CA SER A 132 -27.90 8.59 -2.68
C SER A 132 -29.09 9.24 -1.97
N PRO A 133 -30.02 9.88 -2.70
CA PRO A 133 -31.23 10.36 -2.05
C PRO A 133 -31.86 9.17 -1.34
N GLU A 134 -32.17 9.37 -0.05
CA GLU A 134 -32.79 8.39 0.81
C GLU A 134 -33.94 7.72 0.05
N MET A 135 -33.77 6.43 -0.25
CA MET A 135 -34.73 5.68 -1.06
C MET A 135 -36.00 5.55 -0.23
N LYS A 136 -37.07 6.24 -0.65
CA LYS A 136 -38.37 6.14 0.00
C LYS A 136 -38.86 4.68 -0.05
N PRO A 137 -39.43 4.17 1.07
CA PRO A 137 -39.78 2.75 1.22
C PRO A 137 -40.76 2.23 0.15
N ASP A 138 -41.51 3.10 -0.51
CA ASP A 138 -42.53 2.73 -1.49
C ASP A 138 -41.93 2.31 -2.86
N SER A 139 -40.61 2.45 -3.06
CA SER A 139 -39.96 2.21 -4.36
C SER A 139 -39.44 0.78 -4.53
N VAL A 140 -39.51 -0.07 -3.49
CA VAL A 140 -38.90 -1.40 -3.48
C VAL A 140 -39.82 -2.47 -4.09
N GLU A 141 -41.14 -2.26 -4.12
CA GLU A 141 -42.10 -3.28 -4.56
C GLU A 141 -42.25 -3.41 -6.09
N GLY A 142 -41.79 -2.44 -6.88
CA GLY A 142 -41.95 -2.45 -8.35
C GLY A 142 -40.81 -3.13 -9.13
N LEU A 143 -39.71 -3.51 -8.48
CA LEU A 143 -38.46 -3.90 -9.16
C LEU A 143 -38.26 -5.41 -9.34
N TRP A 144 -39.21 -6.24 -8.89
CA TRP A 144 -39.14 -7.70 -8.99
C TRP A 144 -40.29 -8.33 -9.80
N GLN A 145 -41.05 -7.53 -10.56
CA GLN A 145 -42.03 -8.05 -11.52
C GLN A 145 -41.68 -7.63 -12.95
N ASN A 146 -40.68 -8.31 -13.52
CA ASN A 146 -40.58 -8.65 -14.94
C ASN A 146 -39.39 -9.58 -15.20
#